data_AF-A0A7H0H7A2-F1
#
_entry.id   AF-A0A7H0H7A2-F1
#
_cell.length_a   1.000
_cell.length_b   1.000
_cell.length_c   1.000
_cell.angle_alpha   90.00
_cell.angle_beta   90.00
_cell.angle_gamma   90.00
#
_symmetry.space_group_name_H-M   'P 1'
#
loop_
_entity.id
_entity.type
_entity.pdbx_description
1 polymer ?
#
loop_
_entity_poly.entity_id
_entity_poly.type
_entity_poly.pdbx_seq_one_letter_code
_entity_poly.pdbx_strand_id
1 'polypeptide(L)'
;MKIVRNGSWCYSGSVDKPVDIVGLAYDFWFELAKADEILELGETPQPLGQDGLLYYVRFKHAGELTTPTWPDSAGYSTIKSAMKAAEERTPGAITWNPSSSLNQN
;
A
#
# COMPACT_ATOMS: atom_id res chain seq x y z
N MET A 1 -1.03 3.62 -10.71
CA MET A 1 -0.59 2.92 -9.49
C MET A 1 0.91 2.65 -9.61
N LYS A 2 1.66 2.80 -8.52
CA LYS A 2 3.12 2.58 -8.50
C LYS A 2 3.51 1.79 -7.26
N ILE A 3 4.24 0.68 -7.41
CA ILE A 3 4.91 0.03 -6.28
C ILE A 3 6.08 0.91 -5.85
N VAL A 4 6.07 1.41 -4.62
CA VAL A 4 7.10 2.30 -4.08
C VAL A 4 8.08 1.56 -3.16
N ARG A 5 7.64 0.49 -2.50
CA ARG A 5 8.48 -0.43 -1.71
C ARG A 5 7.95 -1.83 -1.84
N ASN A 6 8.83 -2.81 -1.77
CA ASN A 6 8.47 -4.22 -1.69
C ASN A 6 9.41 -4.94 -0.73
N GLY A 7 8.96 -6.09 -0.24
CA GLY A 7 9.69 -6.92 0.70
C GLY A 7 8.99 -8.25 0.89
N SER A 8 9.47 -9.00 1.87
CA SER A 8 8.87 -10.26 2.30
C SER A 8 8.86 -10.35 3.81
N TRP A 9 7.96 -11.17 4.34
CA TRP A 9 7.89 -11.47 5.77
C TRP A 9 7.67 -12.96 5.98
N CYS A 10 8.22 -13.48 7.07
CA CYS A 10 8.13 -14.90 7.38
C CYS A 10 6.84 -15.20 8.15
N TYR A 11 5.90 -15.90 7.51
CA TYR A 11 4.70 -16.43 8.15
C TYR A 11 5.03 -17.74 8.86
N SER A 12 4.73 -17.81 10.16
CA SER A 12 4.89 -19.01 11.00
C SER A 12 6.29 -19.63 10.93
N GLY A 13 7.33 -18.80 10.76
CA GLY A 13 8.74 -19.23 10.76
C GLY A 13 9.17 -20.08 9.56
N SER A 14 8.31 -20.30 8.55
CA SER A 14 8.59 -21.24 7.46
C SER A 14 8.17 -20.80 6.05
N VAL A 15 7.31 -19.78 5.92
CA VAL A 15 6.77 -19.37 4.60
C VAL A 15 7.00 -17.89 4.37
N ASP A 16 7.84 -17.54 3.40
CA ASP A 16 7.99 -16.16 2.97
C ASP A 16 6.74 -15.71 2.20
N LYS A 17 6.14 -14.63 2.67
CA LYS A 17 4.99 -13.98 2.06
C LYS A 17 5.42 -12.60 1.53
N PRO A 18 5.06 -12.25 0.29
CA PRO A 18 5.38 -10.95 -0.25
C PRO A 18 4.55 -9.86 0.43
N VAL A 19 5.12 -8.66 0.48
CA VAL A 19 4.44 -7.44 0.88
C VAL A 19 4.95 -6.30 0.01
N ASP A 20 4.06 -5.43 -0.43
CA ASP A 20 4.45 -4.19 -1.09
C ASP A 20 3.65 -2.98 -0.61
N ILE A 21 4.22 -1.82 -0.82
CA ILE A 21 3.58 -0.53 -0.61
C ILE A 21 3.34 0.06 -1.99
N VAL A 22 2.08 0.38 -2.29
CA VAL A 22 1.69 1.06 -3.52
C VAL A 22 1.28 2.50 -3.26
N GLY A 23 1.66 3.39 -4.17
CA GLY A 23 1.18 4.77 -4.23
C GLY A 23 0.06 4.92 -5.26
N LEU A 24 -1.03 5.58 -4.86
CA LEU A 24 -2.17 5.96 -5.69
C LEU A 24 -2.36 7.48 -5.65
N ALA A 25 -2.66 8.10 -6.78
CA ALA A 25 -2.92 9.54 -6.88
C ALA A 25 -4.38 9.93 -6.50
N TYR A 26 -5.08 9.04 -5.80
CA TYR A 26 -6.47 9.18 -5.38
C TYR A 26 -6.69 8.30 -4.15
N ASP A 27 -7.78 8.55 -3.42
CA ASP A 27 -8.20 7.70 -2.32
C ASP A 27 -9.00 6.49 -2.83
N PHE A 28 -8.39 5.30 -2.75
CA PHE A 28 -9.00 4.06 -3.21
C PHE A 28 -10.33 3.75 -2.51
N TRP A 29 -10.40 3.94 -1.19
CA TRP A 29 -11.59 3.56 -0.43
C TRP A 29 -12.73 4.52 -0.70
N PHE A 30 -12.44 5.81 -0.86
CA PHE A 30 -13.42 6.80 -1.29
C PHE A 30 -13.97 6.48 -2.70
N GLU A 31 -13.11 6.22 -3.69
CA GLU A 31 -13.59 5.91 -5.05
C GLU A 31 -14.34 4.57 -5.12
N LEU A 32 -13.99 3.60 -4.28
CA LEU A 32 -14.77 2.36 -4.16
C LEU A 32 -16.15 2.61 -3.55
N ALA A 33 -16.22 3.32 -2.41
CA ALA A 33 -17.49 3.67 -1.76
C ALA A 33 -18.39 4.53 -2.68
N LYS A 34 -17.78 5.40 -3.49
CA LYS A 34 -18.47 6.18 -4.52
C LYS A 34 -19.03 5.30 -5.63
N ALA A 35 -18.24 4.34 -6.12
CA ALA A 35 -18.68 3.40 -7.16
C ALA A 35 -19.81 2.47 -6.68
N ASP A 36 -19.78 2.12 -5.39
CA ASP A 36 -20.80 1.30 -4.75
C ASP A 36 -22.03 2.12 -4.28
N GLU A 37 -22.04 3.43 -4.51
CA GLU A 37 -23.10 4.37 -4.08
C GLU A 37 -23.37 4.35 -2.56
N ILE A 38 -22.34 4.08 -1.74
CA ILE A 38 -22.42 3.98 -0.27
C ILE A 38 -21.70 5.12 0.47
N LEU A 39 -21.29 6.18 -0.23
CA LEU A 39 -20.69 7.35 0.43
C LEU A 39 -21.66 8.01 1.40
N GLU A 40 -21.15 8.40 2.56
CA GLU A 40 -21.91 9.21 3.50
C GLU A 40 -22.10 10.64 2.97
N LEU A 41 -23.18 11.30 3.39
CA LEU A 41 -23.46 12.67 2.95
C LEU A 41 -22.35 13.62 3.40
N GLY A 42 -21.63 14.20 2.44
CA GLY A 42 -20.53 15.12 2.71
C GLY A 42 -19.19 14.44 2.97
N GLU A 43 -19.10 13.12 2.79
CA GLU A 43 -17.83 12.41 2.79
C GLU A 43 -16.91 12.98 1.70
N THR A 44 -15.64 13.16 2.03
CA THR A 44 -14.61 13.67 1.12
C THR A 44 -13.41 12.73 1.12
N PRO A 45 -12.68 12.61 0.00
CA PRO A 45 -11.53 11.72 -0.07
C PRO A 45 -10.45 12.15 0.92
N GLN A 46 -9.68 11.19 1.41
CA GLN A 46 -8.54 11.50 2.26
C GLN A 46 -7.54 12.41 1.51
N PRO A 47 -6.98 13.45 2.17
CA PRO A 47 -5.98 14.30 1.55
C PRO A 47 -4.74 13.50 1.12
N LEU A 48 -4.28 13.77 -0.10
CA LEU A 48 -3.06 13.18 -0.63
C LEU A 48 -1.82 13.65 0.16
N GLY A 49 -0.76 12.85 0.14
CA GLY A 49 0.55 13.21 0.67
C GLY A 49 1.23 14.34 -0.11
N GLN A 50 2.41 14.77 0.36
CA GLN A 50 3.16 15.89 -0.24
C GLN A 50 3.54 15.68 -1.71
N ASP A 51 3.66 14.43 -2.15
CA ASP A 51 3.97 14.04 -3.53
C ASP A 51 2.72 13.75 -4.37
N GLY A 52 1.53 14.07 -3.86
CA GLY A 52 0.26 13.80 -4.52
C GLY A 52 -0.13 12.32 -4.51
N LEU A 53 0.39 11.54 -3.56
CA LEU A 53 0.07 10.12 -3.42
C LEU A 53 -0.50 9.79 -2.03
N LEU A 54 -1.41 8.81 -1.99
CA LEU A 54 -1.71 8.00 -0.82
C LEU A 54 -1.05 6.64 -0.96
N TYR A 55 -0.47 6.18 0.14
CA TYR A 55 0.26 4.92 0.22
C TYR A 55 -0.59 3.85 0.90
N TYR A 56 -0.57 2.66 0.34
CA TYR A 56 -1.33 1.52 0.82
C TYR A 56 -0.47 0.27 0.89
N VAL A 57 -0.74 -0.59 1.86
CA VAL A 57 -0.07 -1.88 2.02
C VAL A 57 -0.83 -2.95 1.24
N ARG A 58 -0.12 -3.81 0.51
CA ARG A 58 -0.66 -5.05 -0.04
C ARG A 58 0.11 -6.26 0.47
N PHE A 59 -0.64 -7.25 0.91
CA PHE A 59 -0.19 -8.59 1.25
C PHE A 59 -0.75 -9.60 0.26
N LYS A 60 -2.05 -9.53 -0.05
CA LYS A 60 -2.73 -10.51 -0.90
C LYS A 60 -2.34 -10.39 -2.36
N HIS A 61 -2.25 -9.15 -2.84
CA HIS A 61 -1.97 -8.81 -4.24
C HIS A 61 -0.57 -8.21 -4.42
N ALA A 62 0.35 -8.49 -3.50
CA ALA A 62 1.72 -7.99 -3.57
C ALA A 62 2.42 -8.49 -4.84
N GLY A 63 3.05 -7.58 -5.58
CA GLY A 63 3.69 -7.84 -6.87
C GLY A 63 2.79 -7.71 -8.09
N GLU A 64 1.46 -7.64 -7.92
CA GLU A 64 0.55 -7.45 -9.05
C GLU A 64 0.64 -6.02 -9.59
N LEU A 65 0.69 -5.87 -10.92
CA LEU A 65 0.79 -4.59 -11.61
C LEU A 65 -0.54 -4.12 -12.21
N THR A 66 -1.58 -4.96 -12.12
CA THR A 66 -2.91 -4.71 -12.67
C THR A 66 -3.75 -3.85 -11.74
N THR A 67 -4.69 -3.11 -12.34
CA THR A 67 -5.71 -2.34 -11.60
C THR A 67 -7.09 -3.01 -11.75
N PRO A 68 -7.95 -2.98 -10.72
CA PRO A 68 -7.74 -2.37 -9.40
C PRO A 68 -6.74 -3.14 -8.54
N THR A 69 -6.02 -2.41 -7.69
CA THR A 69 -4.87 -2.94 -6.93
C THR A 69 -5.24 -3.68 -5.63
N TRP A 70 -6.47 -3.49 -5.15
CA TRP A 70 -7.03 -4.02 -3.90
C TRP A 70 -6.06 -3.95 -2.70
N PRO A 71 -5.90 -2.76 -2.09
CA PRO A 71 -5.06 -2.60 -0.92
C PRO A 71 -5.64 -3.35 0.29
N ASP A 72 -4.75 -3.84 1.15
CA ASP A 72 -5.14 -4.51 2.40
C ASP A 72 -5.26 -3.51 3.57
N SER A 73 -4.79 -2.26 3.42
CA SER A 73 -4.79 -1.23 4.48
C SER A 73 -5.61 0.01 4.13
N ALA A 74 -5.79 0.90 5.11
CA ALA A 74 -6.18 2.30 4.88
C ALA A 74 -5.10 3.06 4.07
N GLY A 75 -5.45 4.27 3.62
CA GLY A 75 -4.53 5.19 2.95
C GLY A 75 -3.65 5.94 3.95
N TYR A 76 -2.36 6.04 3.66
CA TYR A 76 -1.40 6.80 4.47
C TYR A 76 -0.77 7.92 3.65
N SER A 77 -0.55 9.08 4.28
CA SER A 77 0.07 10.24 3.63
C SER A 77 1.59 10.15 3.47
N THR A 78 2.24 9.15 4.08
CA THR A 78 3.68 8.92 3.94
C THR A 78 4.02 7.43 3.78
N ILE A 79 5.08 7.12 3.02
CA ILE A 79 5.60 5.76 2.87
C ILE A 79 5.96 5.17 4.25
N LYS A 80 6.56 5.98 5.12
CA LYS A 80 6.97 5.55 6.46
C LYS A 80 5.79 5.08 7.30
N SER A 81 4.67 5.79 7.26
CA SER A 81 3.44 5.38 7.96
C SER A 81 2.87 4.08 7.40
N ALA A 82 2.88 3.90 6.08
CA ALA A 82 2.44 2.65 5.45
C ALA A 82 3.35 1.47 5.80
N MET A 83 4.68 1.66 5.80
CA MET A 83 5.64 0.63 6.22
C MET A 83 5.43 0.23 7.69
N LYS A 84 5.26 1.22 8.59
CA LYS A 84 4.98 0.96 10.01
C LYS A 84 3.69 0.15 10.18
N ALA A 85 2.63 0.51 9.46
CA ALA A 85 1.38 -0.22 9.49
C ALA A 85 1.51 -1.66 8.97
N ALA A 86 2.37 -1.89 7.96
CA ALA A 86 2.67 -3.22 7.47
C ALA A 86 3.39 -4.05 8.55
N GLU A 87 4.42 -3.48 9.18
CA GLU A 87 5.20 -4.13 10.24
C GLU A 87 4.38 -4.45 11.49
N GLU A 88 3.45 -3.56 11.88
CA GLU A 88 2.55 -3.77 13.02
C GLU A 88 1.52 -4.88 12.77
N ARG A 89 1.20 -5.15 11.49
CA ARG A 89 0.22 -6.17 11.11
C ARG A 89 0.82 -7.57 10.96
N THR A 90 2.12 -7.68 10.73
CA THR A 90 2.80 -8.95 10.54
C THR A 90 3.38 -9.48 11.86
N PRO A 91 3.17 -10.76 12.22
CA PRO A 91 3.78 -11.34 13.42
C PRO A 91 5.30 -11.51 13.32
N GLY A 92 5.87 -11.45 12.11
CA GLY A 92 7.30 -11.49 11.85
C GLY A 92 7.81 -10.18 11.26
N ALA A 93 9.12 -9.93 11.38
CA ALA A 93 9.74 -8.76 10.76
C ALA A 93 9.64 -8.80 9.24
N ILE A 94 9.41 -7.64 8.62
CA ILE A 94 9.45 -7.48 7.18
C ILE A 94 10.90 -7.22 6.76
N THR A 95 11.41 -8.04 5.86
CA THR A 95 12.65 -7.78 5.13
C THR A 95 12.31 -6.97 3.89
N TRP A 96 12.51 -5.66 3.98
CA TRP A 96 12.33 -4.75 2.84
C TRP A 96 13.49 -4.88 1.86
N ASN A 97 13.19 -4.96 0.58
CA ASN A 97 14.23 -4.93 -0.44
C ASN A 97 14.88 -3.55 -0.47
N PRO A 98 16.20 -3.49 -0.73
CA PRO A 98 16.88 -2.22 -0.94
C PRO A 98 16.13 -1.47 -2.03
N SER A 99 15.87 -0.19 -1.78
CA SER A 99 15.25 0.68 -2.77
C SER A 99 16.14 0.64 -4.00
N SER A 100 15.69 -0.04 -5.06
CA SER A 100 16.41 -0.02 -6.31
C SER A 100 16.28 1.40 -6.85
N SER A 101 17.20 2.27 -6.46
CA SER A 101 17.58 3.39 -7.29
C SER A 101 18.04 2.75 -8.59
N LEU A 102 17.18 2.79 -9.61
CA LEU A 102 17.60 2.56 -10.98
C LEU A 102 18.80 3.48 -11.21
N ASN A 103 20.00 2.90 -11.18
CA ASN A 103 21.20 3.51 -11.69
C ASN A 103 20.91 3.82 -13.15
N GLN A 104 20.62 5.09 -13.46
CA GLN A 104 20.71 5.60 -14.80
C GLN A 104 22.20 5.80 -15.08
N ASN A 105 22.80 4.82 -15.76
CA ASN A 105 24.02 5.02 -16.53
C ASN A 105 23.64 5.56 -17.92
#